data_AF-B6B4R4-F1
#
_entry.id   AF-B6B4R4-F1
#
_cell.length_a   1.000
_cell.length_b   1.000
_cell.length_c   1.000
_cell.angle_alpha   90.00
_cell.angle_beta   90.00
_cell.angle_gamma   90.00
#
_symmetry.space_group_name_H-M   'P 1'
#
loop_
_entity.id
_entity.type
_entity.pdbx_description
1 polymer ?
#
loop_
_entity_poly.entity_id
_entity_poly.type
_entity_poly.pdbx_seq_one_letter_code
_entity_poly.pdbx_strand_id
1 'polypeptide(L)'
;MCPAGSLLPAIPAGGLARITLQAGMAAGWGGLPADLAQAVMLLAAHYYEYRADTGLHGGCMPFGVTSLIERYRSLRLTLGGLA
;
A
#
# COMPACT_ATOMS: atom_id res chain seq x y z
N MET A 1 3.77 -12.35 24.68
CA MET A 1 4.98 -11.52 24.53
C MET A 1 4.51 -10.10 24.23
N CYS A 2 4.80 -9.15 25.12
CA CYS A 2 4.45 -7.74 24.95
C CYS A 2 5.63 -7.03 24.27
N PRO A 3 5.43 -6.10 23.32
CA PRO A 3 6.54 -5.36 22.74
C PRO A 3 7.20 -4.51 23.83
N ALA A 4 8.43 -4.83 24.22
CA ALA A 4 9.23 -4.00 25.10
C ALA A 4 9.87 -2.89 24.27
N GLY A 5 9.43 -1.64 24.45
CA GLY A 5 9.93 -0.46 23.74
C GLY A 5 11.39 -0.09 24.02
N SER A 6 12.16 -0.95 24.70
CA SER A 6 13.53 -0.70 25.16
C SER A 6 14.63 -1.18 24.21
N LEU A 7 14.31 -1.71 23.03
CA LEU A 7 15.30 -2.23 22.08
C LEU A 7 15.77 -1.22 21.03
N LEU A 8 15.18 -0.02 20.99
CA LEU A 8 15.58 1.02 20.04
C LEU A 8 16.60 1.98 20.67
N PRO A 9 17.62 2.43 19.93
CA PRO A 9 18.59 3.42 20.41
C PRO A 9 17.91 4.70 20.92
N ALA A 10 18.36 5.21 22.07
CA ALA A 10 17.84 6.47 22.61
C ALA A 10 18.23 7.65 21.71
N ILE A 11 17.24 8.47 21.34
CA ILE A 11 17.46 9.72 20.62
C ILE A 11 17.80 10.80 21.65
N PRO A 12 18.90 11.56 21.49
CA PRO A 12 19.26 12.61 22.44
C PRO A 12 18.21 13.73 22.46
N ALA A 13 18.13 14.47 23.57
CA ALA A 13 17.22 15.61 23.70
C ALA A 13 17.52 16.67 22.62
N GLY A 14 16.51 17.05 21.84
CA GLY A 14 16.66 17.93 20.68
C GLY A 14 17.26 17.26 19.44
N GLY A 15 17.54 15.96 19.50
CA GLY A 15 18.01 15.16 18.37
C GLY A 15 16.87 14.57 17.53
N LEU A 16 17.25 13.98 16.39
CA LEU A 16 16.34 13.31 15.46
C LEU A 16 16.98 12.02 14.97
N ALA A 17 16.16 10.97 14.79
CA ALA A 17 16.56 9.74 14.13
C ALA A 17 16.20 9.79 12.66
N ARG A 18 17.17 9.49 11.78
CA ARG A 18 16.94 9.34 10.34
C ARG A 18 16.96 7.86 10.00
N ILE A 19 15.86 7.37 9.42
CA ILE A 19 15.77 6.01 8.90
C ILE A 19 15.75 6.13 7.38
N THR A 20 16.81 5.64 6.74
CA THR A 20 16.86 5.51 5.27
C THR A 20 16.50 4.08 4.91
N LEU A 21 15.41 3.93 4.16
CA LEU A 21 14.88 2.65 3.73
C LEU A 21 14.61 2.69 2.23
N GLN A 22 15.05 1.66 1.51
CA GLN A 22 14.57 1.38 0.17
C GLN A 22 13.42 0.37 0.28
N ALA A 23 12.18 0.84 0.07
CA ALA A 23 10.98 0.02 0.15
C ALA A 23 10.34 -0.14 -1.23
N GLY A 24 9.93 -1.35 -1.57
CA GLY A 24 9.26 -1.69 -2.81
C GLY A 24 9.18 -3.21 -2.98
N MET A 25 8.25 -3.70 -3.81
CA MET A 25 8.13 -5.15 -4.07
C MET A 25 9.18 -5.66 -5.05
N ALA A 26 9.66 -4.80 -5.96
CA ALA A 26 10.63 -5.15 -6.99
C ALA A 26 11.39 -3.92 -7.49
N ALA A 27 12.58 -4.14 -8.04
CA ALA A 27 13.39 -3.09 -8.68
C ALA A 27 12.92 -2.73 -10.10
N GLY A 28 12.09 -3.59 -10.72
CA GLY A 28 11.56 -3.38 -12.06
C GLY A 28 10.27 -4.18 -12.28
N TRP A 29 9.59 -3.92 -13.40
CA TRP A 29 8.26 -4.47 -13.67
C TRP A 29 8.20 -6.01 -13.65
N GLY A 30 9.23 -6.66 -14.22
CA GLY A 30 9.29 -8.13 -14.28
C GLY A 30 9.45 -8.82 -12.92
N GLY A 31 9.77 -8.09 -11.84
CA GLY A 31 9.84 -8.64 -10.49
C GLY A 31 8.56 -8.47 -9.67
N LEU A 32 7.55 -7.78 -10.21
CA LEU A 32 6.29 -7.55 -9.52
C LEU A 32 5.43 -8.82 -9.52
N PRO A 33 4.68 -9.12 -8.45
CA PRO A 33 3.67 -10.17 -8.48
C PRO A 33 2.71 -9.97 -9.65
N ALA A 34 2.47 -11.03 -10.42
CA ALA A 34 1.76 -10.96 -11.68
C ALA A 34 0.35 -10.38 -11.57
N ASP A 35 -0.33 -10.66 -10.46
CA ASP A 35 -1.67 -10.18 -10.15
C ASP A 35 -1.72 -8.68 -9.82
N LEU A 36 -0.68 -8.14 -9.16
CA LEU A 36 -0.59 -6.70 -8.90
C LEU A 36 -0.25 -5.94 -10.19
N ALA A 37 0.62 -6.51 -11.02
CA ALA A 37 0.85 -6.01 -12.37
C ALA A 37 -0.44 -6.00 -13.21
N GLN A 38 -1.23 -7.08 -13.11
CA GLN A 38 -2.52 -7.22 -13.80
C GLN A 38 -3.53 -6.16 -13.32
N ALA A 39 -3.66 -5.96 -12.01
CA ALA A 39 -4.55 -4.96 -11.43
C ALA A 39 -4.25 -3.54 -11.94
N VAL A 40 -2.96 -3.19 -12.04
CA VAL A 40 -2.50 -1.91 -12.61
C VAL A 40 -2.90 -1.78 -14.08
N MET A 41 -2.71 -2.84 -14.87
CA MET A 41 -3.06 -2.81 -16.31
C MET A 41 -4.57 -2.64 -16.55
N LEU A 42 -5.42 -3.32 -15.77
CA LEU A 42 -6.88 -3.13 -15.88
C LEU A 42 -7.29 -1.71 -15.52
N LEU A 43 -6.72 -1.17 -14.45
CA LEU A 43 -7.04 0.18 -14.00
C LEU A 43 -6.57 1.22 -15.03
N ALA A 44 -5.38 1.04 -15.59
CA ALA A 44 -4.84 1.92 -16.64
C ALA A 44 -5.69 1.89 -17.92
N ALA A 45 -6.10 0.69 -18.37
CA ALA A 45 -6.99 0.53 -19.52
C ALA A 45 -8.33 1.25 -19.29
N HIS A 46 -8.90 1.08 -18.10
CA HIS A 46 -10.14 1.76 -17.73
C HIS A 46 -10.02 3.30 -17.81
N TYR A 47 -8.97 3.90 -17.24
CA TYR A 47 -8.77 5.36 -17.36
C TYR A 47 -8.49 5.82 -18.79
N TYR A 48 -7.85 4.99 -19.61
CA TYR A 48 -7.63 5.31 -21.03
C TYR A 48 -8.95 5.38 -21.80
N GLU A 49 -9.88 4.46 -21.52
CA GLU A 49 -11.16 4.40 -22.21
C GLU A 49 -12.13 5.50 -21.72
N TYR A 50 -12.16 5.78 -20.41
CA TYR A 50 -13.12 6.70 -19.79
C TYR A 50 -12.50 8.05 -19.39
N ARG A 51 -11.84 8.73 -20.35
CA ARG A 51 -11.09 9.98 -20.09
C ARG A 51 -11.94 11.21 -19.75
N ALA A 52 -13.17 11.27 -20.26
CA ALA A 52 -14.04 12.44 -20.14
C ALA A 52 -14.92 12.42 -18.88
N ASP A 53 -15.03 11.26 -18.22
CA ASP A 53 -15.83 11.09 -17.02
C ASP A 53 -14.91 11.24 -15.79
N THR A 54 -14.64 12.51 -15.42
CA THR A 54 -13.81 12.84 -14.24
C THR A 54 -14.54 12.62 -12.93
N GLY A 55 -15.85 12.36 -12.99
CA GLY A 55 -16.65 11.88 -11.87
C GLY A 55 -16.61 10.36 -11.83
N LEU A 56 -15.87 9.79 -10.86
CA LEU A 56 -16.21 8.47 -10.35
C LEU A 56 -17.65 8.55 -9.78
N HIS A 57 -18.66 8.44 -10.64
CA HIS A 57 -19.99 8.09 -10.19
C HIS A 57 -19.85 6.76 -9.47
N GLY A 58 -20.16 6.74 -8.18
CA GLY A 58 -19.76 5.68 -7.26
C GLY A 58 -20.06 4.27 -7.78
N GLY A 59 -19.01 3.43 -7.79
CA GLY A 59 -19.10 1.98 -7.88
C GLY A 59 -18.98 1.44 -9.31
N CYS A 60 -17.93 0.74 -9.72
CA CYS A 60 -16.86 0.08 -9.02
C CYS A 60 -15.63 0.19 -9.91
N MET A 61 -14.43 0.28 -9.33
CA MET A 61 -13.23 -0.18 -10.06
C MET A 61 -13.56 -1.56 -10.67
N PRO A 62 -13.07 -1.89 -11.88
CA PRO A 62 -13.39 -3.17 -12.52
C PRO A 62 -13.23 -4.29 -11.48
N PHE A 63 -14.25 -5.13 -11.27
CA PHE A 63 -14.31 -6.07 -10.14
C PHE A 63 -13.02 -6.87 -9.95
N GLY A 64 -12.32 -7.18 -11.06
CA GLY A 64 -11.00 -7.80 -11.05
C GLY A 64 -9.94 -7.02 -10.26
N VAL A 65 -9.87 -5.69 -10.38
CA VAL A 65 -8.86 -4.86 -9.70
C VAL A 65 -8.98 -4.99 -8.19
N THR A 66 -10.20 -4.83 -7.65
CA THR A 66 -10.43 -4.92 -6.19
C THR A 66 -10.04 -6.29 -5.66
N SER A 67 -10.48 -7.38 -6.31
CA SER A 67 -10.13 -8.74 -5.88
C SER A 67 -8.62 -9.02 -5.91
N LEU A 68 -7.88 -8.43 -6.85
CA LEU A 68 -6.43 -8.62 -6.97
C LEU A 68 -5.67 -7.84 -5.87
N ILE A 69 -6.13 -6.65 -5.50
CA ILE A 69 -5.42 -5.80 -4.53
C ILE A 69 -5.78 -6.10 -3.07
N GLU A 70 -6.93 -6.72 -2.79
CA GLU A 70 -7.39 -6.96 -1.41
C GLU A 70 -6.35 -7.73 -0.56
N ARG A 71 -5.64 -8.71 -1.16
CA ARG A 71 -4.61 -9.48 -0.45
C ARG A 71 -3.39 -8.66 -0.01
N TYR A 72 -3.18 -7.48 -0.60
CA TYR A 72 -2.08 -6.56 -0.28
C TYR A 72 -2.49 -5.46 0.70
N ARG A 73 -3.78 -5.38 1.05
CA ARG A 73 -4.26 -4.38 1.99
C ARG A 73 -3.66 -4.65 3.37
N SER A 74 -3.14 -3.60 4.00
CA SER A 74 -2.66 -3.67 5.37
C SER A 74 -3.85 -3.90 6.31
N LEU A 75 -3.98 -5.12 6.86
CA LEU A 75 -4.94 -5.41 7.91
C LEU A 75 -4.36 -4.98 9.25
N ARG A 76 -4.93 -3.90 9.82
CA ARG A 76 -4.57 -3.44 11.16
C ARG A 76 -5.66 -3.90 12.13
N LEU A 77 -5.37 -4.94 12.89
CA LEU A 77 -6.20 -5.39 14.00
C LEU A 77 -5.57 -4.90 15.31
N THR A 78 -6.21 -3.96 15.97
CA THR A 78 -5.80 -3.48 17.29
C THR A 78 -6.90 -3.77 18.30
N LEU A 79 -6.54 -4.10 19.54
CA LEU A 79 -7.49 -4.42 20.62
C LEU A 79 -8.14 -3.14 21.20
N GLY A 80 -8.50 -2.17 20.35
CA GLY A 80 -9.16 -0.91 20.75
C GLY A 80 -8.34 0.04 21.64
N GLY A 81 -7.08 -0.26 21.95
CA GLY A 81 -6.20 0.62 22.72
C GLY A 81 -5.76 1.82 21.89
N LEU A 82 -5.95 3.03 22.42
CA LEU A 82 -5.32 4.23 21.91
C LEU A 82 -3.79 4.03 21.94
N ALA A 83 -3.16 4.16 20.78
CA ALA A 83 -1.71 4.16 20.65
C ALA A 83 -1.07 5.29 21.46
#